data_AF-A0A8T6C799-F1
#
_entry.id   AF-A0A8T6C799-F1
#
_cell.length_a   1.000
_cell.length_b   1.000
_cell.length_c   1.000
_cell.angle_alpha   90.00
_cell.angle_beta   90.00
_cell.angle_gamma   90.00
#
_symmetry.space_group_name_H-M   'P 1'
#
loop_
_entity.id
_entity.type
_entity.pdbx_description
1 polymer ?
#
loop_
_entity_poly.entity_id
_entity_poly.type
_entity_poly.pdbx_seq_one_letter_code
_entity_poly.pdbx_strand_id
1 'polypeptide(L)'
;MPTSDSRAARLQLPRLLVALITLTALLAGSFAALGLASAQNAPTFDVRVRAQLHEDGRIEFGLRADGEVLTPSRRFLPAEPRIGRVYVSTVVEKLGVQLQVIAIRRADGSTEFGIRADGETVLRGQIFPAGAREHLWLQSSVASVVSPEDAGDLVIYSGRGESLVGGLIDRFEEQTGIDVKVRYGNTAALAIAISEEGSRSPADVYYGQDAGALSFLAEEALAAQLPPDIRAMVDRNFQDDDGRWIATSGRARVLIISPDRVPNPPDSVFDLVDPEWKGRIGWAPTNGSFQAFVTAMRQIHGDAATEEWLRGMIANDVKVFPKNTPQVQAVGDGELDIGLVNHYYLFRFDDDWPASNHFTDSGNAGALINVAGVAMLEGSSNRANALRFIRFLLSAEGQTYFRDQTNEYPVASEIDANPRLIPLDELNPPSLALTSLSDLDGTLELLRKVGALE
;
A
#
# COMPACT_ATOMS: atom_id res chain seq x y z
N MET A 1 69.57 45.71 4.21
CA MET A 1 68.45 44.80 3.93
C MET A 1 68.05 44.14 5.26
N PRO A 2 66.81 44.37 5.72
CA PRO A 2 66.28 43.90 7.02
C PRO A 2 65.78 42.45 6.89
N THR A 3 65.64 41.64 7.95
CA THR A 3 64.60 41.71 9.01
C THR A 3 64.97 40.65 10.08
N SER A 4 65.25 41.04 11.32
CA SER A 4 64.32 41.18 12.46
C SER A 4 63.62 39.87 12.90
N ASP A 5 64.23 39.20 13.87
CA ASP A 5 63.69 38.96 15.22
C ASP A 5 62.17 38.74 15.36
N SER A 6 61.74 37.57 15.83
CA SER A 6 60.87 37.44 17.02
C SER A 6 60.39 36.01 17.26
N ARG A 7 60.84 35.48 18.40
CA ARG A 7 60.07 34.78 19.44
C ARG A 7 58.66 34.27 19.07
N ALA A 8 58.54 32.94 19.12
CA ALA A 8 57.48 32.20 19.81
C ALA A 8 56.17 32.96 20.10
N ALA A 9 55.30 33.09 19.09
CA ALA A 9 53.87 33.18 19.32
C ALA A 9 53.32 31.75 19.36
N ARG A 10 53.07 31.24 20.58
CA ARG A 10 52.11 30.15 20.77
C ARG A 10 50.75 30.66 20.27
N LEU A 11 50.42 30.37 19.02
CA LEU A 11 49.03 30.40 18.58
C LEU A 11 48.33 29.27 19.31
N GLN A 12 47.71 29.62 20.44
CA GLN A 12 46.57 28.90 20.97
C GLN A 12 45.53 28.85 19.85
N LEU A 13 45.50 27.73 19.12
CA LEU A 13 44.36 27.39 18.28
C LEU A 13 43.12 27.40 19.20
N PRO A 14 42.08 28.18 18.87
CA PRO A 14 40.87 28.21 19.67
C PRO A 14 40.32 26.79 19.73
N ARG A 15 40.04 26.34 20.96
CA ARG A 15 39.20 25.17 21.23
C ARG A 15 38.06 25.20 20.23
N LEU A 16 37.99 24.21 19.33
CA LEU A 16 36.84 24.05 18.44
C LEU A 16 35.63 23.98 19.38
N LEU A 17 34.85 25.06 19.36
CA LEU A 17 33.65 25.21 20.13
C LEU A 17 32.70 24.14 19.58
N VAL A 18 32.54 23.02 20.29
CA VAL A 18 31.37 22.18 20.13
C VAL A 18 30.22 23.08 20.55
N ALA A 19 29.58 23.72 19.58
CA ALA A 19 28.37 24.49 19.78
C ALA A 19 27.27 23.48 20.13
N LEU A 20 27.21 23.11 21.40
CA LEU A 20 26.11 22.38 21.99
C LEU A 20 24.95 23.37 22.14
N ILE A 21 24.26 23.66 21.03
CA ILE A 21 22.98 24.34 21.07
C ILE A 21 21.96 23.24 21.39
N THR A 22 21.62 23.11 22.67
CA THR A 22 20.46 22.34 23.13
C THR A 22 19.22 23.13 22.73
N LEU A 23 18.63 22.80 21.58
CA LEU A 23 17.40 23.41 21.11
C LEU A 23 16.21 22.56 21.59
N THR A 24 15.80 22.74 22.84
CA THR A 24 14.64 22.06 23.46
C THR A 24 13.29 22.64 23.00
N ALA A 25 13.20 23.14 21.76
CA ALA A 25 12.01 23.84 21.29
C ALA A 25 11.82 23.63 19.78
N LEU A 26 11.26 22.49 19.38
CA LEU A 26 10.65 22.38 18.04
C LEU A 26 9.64 21.25 17.85
N LEU A 27 9.56 20.24 18.73
CA LEU A 27 8.59 19.14 18.53
C LEU A 27 7.16 19.46 18.99
N ALA A 28 6.96 20.35 19.97
CA ALA A 28 5.60 20.74 20.36
C ALA A 28 4.82 21.42 19.21
N GLY A 29 5.52 22.04 18.25
CA GLY A 29 4.90 22.71 17.10
C GLY A 29 4.42 21.78 16.00
N SER A 30 5.15 20.68 15.72
CA SER A 30 4.76 19.70 14.70
C SER A 30 3.64 18.77 15.16
N PHE A 31 3.59 18.42 16.46
CA PHE A 31 2.51 17.60 17.02
C PHE A 31 1.18 18.36 17.19
N ALA A 32 1.22 19.69 17.33
CA ALA A 32 0.02 20.53 17.33
C ALA A 32 -0.69 20.56 15.96
N ALA A 33 0.05 20.35 14.85
CA ALA A 33 -0.53 20.22 13.51
C ALA A 33 -1.26 18.88 13.29
N LEU A 34 -1.02 17.89 14.16
CA LEU A 34 -1.63 16.55 14.13
C LEU A 34 -2.83 16.39 15.10
N GLY A 35 -3.27 17.45 15.77
CA GLY A 35 -4.45 17.40 16.65
C GLY A 35 -4.28 16.56 17.92
N LEU A 36 -3.05 16.21 18.31
CA LEU A 36 -2.77 15.37 19.47
C LEU A 36 -2.81 16.19 20.77
N ALA A 37 -3.95 16.12 21.46
CA ALA A 37 -4.22 16.84 22.68
C ALA A 37 -3.76 16.09 23.95
N SER A 38 -2.50 15.64 24.05
CA SER A 38 -1.78 15.42 25.33
C SER A 38 -0.36 14.87 25.18
N ALA A 39 0.54 15.56 24.47
CA ALA A 39 1.94 15.12 24.33
C ALA A 39 2.82 15.16 25.62
N GLN A 40 2.24 15.15 26.83
CA GLN A 40 2.98 15.27 28.09
C GLN A 40 3.55 13.94 28.62
N ASN A 41 3.02 12.79 28.22
CA ASN A 41 3.43 11.47 28.73
C ASN A 41 3.93 10.48 27.66
N ALA A 42 3.94 10.88 26.39
CA ALA A 42 4.41 10.03 25.31
C ALA A 42 5.90 9.66 25.50
N PRO A 43 6.31 8.39 25.30
CA PRO A 43 7.71 8.02 25.36
C PRO A 43 8.52 8.90 24.42
N THR A 44 9.68 9.35 24.89
CA THR A 44 10.62 10.09 24.06
C THR A 44 11.91 9.31 23.98
N PHE A 45 12.54 9.35 22.81
CA PHE A 45 13.84 8.74 22.59
C PHE A 45 14.75 9.69 21.81
N ASP A 46 16.03 9.64 22.13
CA ASP A 46 17.01 10.58 21.62
C ASP A 46 17.68 10.06 20.37
N VAL A 47 17.44 10.71 19.24
CA VAL A 47 18.02 10.33 17.96
C VAL A 47 19.24 11.18 17.62
N ARG A 48 20.28 10.52 17.10
CA ARG A 48 21.51 11.16 16.60
C ARG A 48 21.94 10.57 15.27
N VAL A 49 22.43 11.42 14.38
CA VAL A 49 23.18 11.04 13.19
C VAL A 49 24.67 11.00 13.52
N ARG A 50 25.35 9.95 13.08
CA ARG A 50 26.80 9.89 12.98
C ARG A 50 27.22 9.91 11.52
N ALA A 51 28.31 10.61 11.21
CA ALA A 51 28.92 10.59 9.89
C ALA A 51 30.45 10.50 9.98
N GLN A 52 31.07 9.84 8.99
CA GLN A 52 32.51 9.63 8.86
C GLN A 52 32.94 9.69 7.37
N LEU A 53 34.01 10.43 7.06
CA LEU A 53 34.62 10.45 5.73
C LEU A 53 35.64 9.30 5.57
N HIS A 54 35.60 8.62 4.42
CA HIS A 54 36.51 7.53 4.02
C HIS A 54 37.52 7.98 2.96
N GLU A 55 38.59 7.20 2.79
CA GLU A 55 39.70 7.46 1.86
C GLU A 55 39.24 7.64 0.40
N ASP A 56 38.17 6.95 0.01
CA ASP A 56 37.58 7.02 -1.34
C ASP A 56 36.63 8.21 -1.54
N GLY A 57 36.59 9.13 -0.58
CA GLY A 57 35.75 10.34 -0.61
C GLY A 57 34.29 10.09 -0.24
N ARG A 58 33.87 8.85 0.03
CA ARG A 58 32.50 8.58 0.49
C ARG A 58 32.32 8.99 1.94
N ILE A 59 31.12 9.46 2.26
CA ILE A 59 30.71 9.76 3.64
C ILE A 59 29.82 8.62 4.11
N GLU A 60 30.30 7.83 5.07
CA GLU A 60 29.48 6.89 5.81
C GLU A 60 28.61 7.65 6.82
N PHE A 61 27.34 7.28 6.93
CA PHE A 61 26.46 7.82 7.96
C PHE A 61 25.52 6.76 8.54
N GLY A 62 25.03 7.01 9.74
CA GLY A 62 24.16 6.10 10.47
C GLY A 62 23.36 6.78 11.56
N LEU A 63 22.32 6.09 12.03
CA LEU A 63 21.37 6.60 13.01
C LEU A 63 21.56 5.85 14.34
N ARG A 64 21.54 6.61 15.43
CA ARG A 64 21.51 6.09 16.80
C ARG A 64 20.26 6.59 17.51
N ALA A 65 19.59 5.71 18.26
CA ALA A 65 18.52 6.07 19.18
C ALA A 65 18.88 5.57 20.58
N ASP A 66 18.84 6.45 21.59
CA ASP A 66 19.19 6.12 22.99
C ASP A 66 20.56 5.42 23.15
N GLY A 67 21.49 5.74 22.26
CA GLY A 67 22.84 5.14 22.24
C GLY A 67 22.94 3.82 21.48
N GLU A 68 21.83 3.16 21.15
CA GLU A 68 21.77 2.01 20.26
C GLU A 68 22.02 2.43 18.81
N VAL A 69 22.74 1.60 18.05
CA VAL A 69 22.94 1.80 16.60
C VAL A 69 21.79 1.15 15.86
N LEU A 70 20.91 1.95 15.26
CA LEU A 70 19.73 1.45 14.53
C LEU A 70 20.04 1.07 13.09
N THR A 71 21.06 1.68 12.48
CA THR A 71 21.50 1.33 11.13
C THR A 71 22.62 0.30 11.16
N PRO A 72 22.44 -0.91 10.61
CA PRO A 72 23.46 -1.96 10.62
C PRO A 72 24.55 -1.66 9.57
N SER A 73 25.46 -0.75 9.88
CA SER A 73 26.77 -0.53 9.21
C SER A 73 26.78 -0.08 7.73
N ARG A 74 27.62 0.93 7.41
CA ARG A 74 28.07 1.35 6.07
C ARG A 74 27.01 1.81 5.06
N ARG A 75 26.28 2.88 5.38
CA ARG A 75 25.52 3.65 4.36
C ARG A 75 26.34 4.82 3.88
N PHE A 76 26.54 4.91 2.57
CA PHE A 76 27.42 5.90 1.97
C PHE A 76 26.63 6.93 1.17
N LEU A 77 27.01 8.20 1.32
CA LEU A 77 26.86 9.14 0.23
C LEU A 77 27.88 8.78 -0.87
N PRO A 78 27.51 8.95 -2.15
CA PRO A 78 28.49 8.82 -3.23
C PRO A 78 29.63 9.82 -3.01
N ALA A 79 30.82 9.51 -3.52
CA ALA A 79 32.00 10.36 -3.35
C ALA A 79 31.80 11.78 -3.95
N GLU A 80 31.02 11.88 -5.03
CA GLU A 80 30.65 13.14 -5.66
C GLU A 80 29.12 13.30 -5.73
N PRO A 81 28.47 13.68 -4.62
CA PRO A 81 27.03 13.90 -4.61
C PRO A 81 26.68 15.20 -5.34
N ARG A 82 25.67 15.15 -6.21
CA ARG A 82 25.10 16.35 -6.86
C ARG A 82 24.71 17.41 -5.83
N ILE A 83 25.17 18.65 -6.04
CA ILE A 83 24.83 19.81 -5.22
C ILE A 83 23.31 20.00 -5.17
N GLY A 84 22.77 20.27 -3.98
CA GLY A 84 21.35 20.54 -3.75
C GLY A 84 20.43 19.32 -3.78
N ARG A 85 20.91 18.15 -4.22
CA ARG A 85 20.12 16.91 -4.19
C ARG A 85 19.99 16.40 -2.76
N VAL A 86 18.77 16.01 -2.38
CA VAL A 86 18.47 15.32 -1.13
C VAL A 86 18.72 13.83 -1.32
N TYR A 87 19.54 13.25 -0.46
CA TYR A 87 19.77 11.81 -0.33
C TYR A 87 19.11 11.34 0.95
N VAL A 88 18.45 10.17 0.92
CA VAL A 88 17.69 9.64 2.04
C VAL A 88 18.17 8.21 2.33
N SER A 89 18.29 7.84 3.60
CA SER A 89 18.57 6.45 3.99
C SER A 89 17.35 5.54 3.80
N THR A 90 17.56 4.22 3.87
CA THR A 90 16.41 3.33 4.16
C THR A 90 15.83 3.70 5.51
N VAL A 91 14.53 3.44 5.65
CA VAL A 91 13.79 3.57 6.90
C VAL A 91 14.32 2.57 7.92
N VAL A 92 14.45 3.01 9.17
CA VAL A 92 14.64 2.17 10.35
C VAL A 92 13.56 2.50 11.37
N GLU A 93 12.92 1.49 11.94
CA GLU A 93 11.83 1.69 12.90
C GLU A 93 12.36 1.61 14.35
N LYS A 94 11.89 2.53 15.21
CA LYS A 94 12.13 2.49 16.65
C LYS A 94 10.93 3.02 17.40
N LEU A 95 10.40 2.24 18.35
CA LEU A 95 9.21 2.59 19.13
C LEU A 95 8.06 3.06 18.22
N GLY A 96 7.91 2.39 17.08
CA GLY A 96 6.87 2.66 16.10
C GLY A 96 7.03 3.88 15.21
N VAL A 97 8.16 4.58 15.29
CA VAL A 97 8.47 5.72 14.42
C VAL A 97 9.42 5.29 13.31
N GLN A 98 9.07 5.60 12.06
CA GLN A 98 9.91 5.39 10.90
C GLN A 98 10.95 6.50 10.77
N LEU A 99 12.24 6.17 10.93
CA LEU A 99 13.33 7.12 10.94
C LEU A 99 14.19 7.00 9.69
N GLN A 100 14.59 8.14 9.13
CA GLN A 100 15.55 8.22 8.03
C GLN A 100 16.58 9.33 8.28
N VAL A 101 17.81 9.12 7.82
CA VAL A 101 18.80 10.19 7.68
C VAL A 101 18.61 10.85 6.32
N ILE A 102 18.55 12.18 6.30
CA ILE A 102 18.64 12.97 5.08
C ILE A 102 19.99 13.65 4.98
N ALA A 103 20.52 13.79 3.77
CA ALA A 103 21.77 14.48 3.52
C ALA A 103 21.72 15.31 2.23
N ILE A 104 22.31 16.50 2.25
CA ILE A 104 22.29 17.46 1.15
C ILE A 104 23.68 18.06 0.96
N ARG A 105 24.24 17.91 -0.24
CA ARG A 105 25.51 18.56 -0.60
C ARG A 105 25.27 20.04 -0.87
N ARG A 106 25.99 20.92 -0.17
CA ARG A 106 25.93 22.37 -0.33
C ARG A 106 26.97 22.85 -1.35
N ALA A 107 26.77 24.05 -1.89
CA ALA A 107 27.63 24.63 -2.92
C ALA A 107 29.05 24.93 -2.43
N ASP A 108 29.23 25.13 -1.13
CA ASP A 108 30.53 25.32 -0.47
C ASP A 108 31.30 24.00 -0.26
N GLY A 109 30.78 22.87 -0.75
CA GLY A 109 31.38 21.56 -0.59
C GLY A 109 31.16 20.93 0.79
N SER A 110 30.30 21.51 1.63
CA SER A 110 29.87 20.89 2.88
C SER A 110 28.65 19.97 2.65
N THR A 111 28.40 19.05 3.58
CA THR A 111 27.21 18.18 3.54
C THR A 111 26.35 18.46 4.76
N GLU A 112 25.11 18.90 4.55
CA GLU A 112 24.14 19.08 5.62
C GLU A 112 23.39 17.76 5.87
N PHE A 113 23.30 17.35 7.13
CA PHE A 113 22.54 16.19 7.59
C PHE A 113 21.28 16.61 8.37
N GLY A 114 20.29 15.72 8.34
CA GLY A 114 19.05 15.84 9.09
C GLY A 114 18.40 14.49 9.37
N ILE A 115 17.30 14.51 10.10
CA ILE A 115 16.49 13.33 10.43
C ILE A 115 15.07 13.56 9.92
N ARG A 116 14.50 12.54 9.29
CA ARG A 116 13.05 12.43 9.09
C ARG A 116 12.46 11.39 10.04
N ALA A 117 11.30 11.71 10.61
CA ALA A 117 10.48 10.82 11.41
C ALA A 117 9.09 10.78 10.74
N ASP A 118 8.60 9.60 10.37
CA ASP A 118 7.31 9.39 9.69
C ASP A 118 7.09 10.31 8.48
N GLY A 119 8.16 10.52 7.71
CA GLY A 119 8.16 11.40 6.53
C GLY A 119 8.41 12.88 6.81
N GLU A 120 8.25 13.34 8.06
CA GLU A 120 8.49 14.73 8.44
C GLU A 120 9.94 15.00 8.85
N THR A 121 10.49 16.15 8.45
CA THR A 121 11.86 16.52 8.85
C THR A 121 11.86 17.10 10.27
N VAL A 122 12.35 16.32 11.23
CA VAL A 122 12.37 16.69 12.66
C VAL A 122 13.68 17.38 13.10
N LEU A 123 14.77 17.21 12.33
CA LEU A 123 16.04 17.90 12.58
C LEU A 123 16.74 18.23 11.27
N ARG A 124 17.28 19.45 11.16
CA ARG A 124 18.10 19.90 10.02
C ARG A 124 19.20 20.86 10.47
N GLY A 125 20.32 20.88 9.76
CA GLY A 125 21.34 21.93 9.88
C GLY A 125 22.69 21.48 10.44
N GLN A 126 22.92 20.17 10.59
CA GLN A 126 24.21 19.65 11.01
C GLN A 126 25.14 19.55 9.80
N ILE A 127 26.21 20.34 9.79
CA ILE A 127 27.07 20.51 8.62
C ILE A 127 28.37 19.72 8.79
N PHE A 128 28.64 18.82 7.84
CA PHE A 128 29.94 18.18 7.65
C PHE A 128 30.81 19.08 6.77
N PRO A 129 31.89 19.69 7.31
CA PRO A 129 32.67 20.69 6.59
C PRO A 129 33.36 20.14 5.33
N ALA A 130 33.53 21.01 4.34
CA ALA A 130 34.42 20.76 3.21
C ALA A 130 35.86 20.60 3.71
N GLY A 131 36.51 19.46 3.41
CA GLY A 131 37.90 19.20 3.81
C GLY A 131 38.09 18.72 5.25
N ALA A 132 37.05 18.17 5.90
CA ALA A 132 37.21 17.46 7.16
C ALA A 132 38.23 16.31 7.02
N ARG A 133 39.03 16.11 8.08
CA ARG A 133 40.05 15.04 8.12
C ARG A 133 39.38 13.67 8.13
N GLU A 134 40.09 12.68 7.59
CA GLU A 134 39.73 11.28 7.67
C GLU A 134 39.42 10.88 9.12
N HIS A 135 38.42 10.01 9.28
CA HIS A 135 37.96 9.52 10.58
C HIS A 135 37.43 10.60 11.54
N LEU A 136 37.15 11.82 11.07
CA LEU A 136 36.42 12.79 11.86
C LEU A 136 34.97 12.32 12.06
N TRP A 137 34.62 12.05 13.32
CA TRP A 137 33.26 11.75 13.72
C TRP A 137 32.51 13.05 14.00
N LEU A 138 31.44 13.30 13.26
CA LEU A 138 30.45 14.30 13.66
C LEU A 138 29.26 13.57 14.30
N GLN A 139 28.88 14.02 15.49
CA GLN A 139 27.62 13.67 16.12
C GLN A 139 26.66 14.85 15.93
N SER A 140 25.47 14.58 15.40
CA SER A 140 24.41 15.59 15.38
C SER A 140 23.99 15.98 16.79
N SER A 141 23.39 17.15 16.92
CA SER A 141 22.52 17.48 18.04
C SER A 141 21.47 16.37 18.23
N VAL A 142 21.09 16.18 19.49
CA VAL A 142 20.01 15.29 19.90
C VAL A 142 18.69 15.86 19.40
N ALA A 143 17.91 15.05 18.69
CA ALA A 143 16.48 15.30 18.51
C ALA A 143 15.72 14.31 19.39
N SER A 144 14.93 14.81 20.33
CA SER A 144 14.06 13.97 21.15
C SER A 144 12.82 13.67 20.33
N VAL A 145 12.75 12.50 19.73
CA VAL A 145 11.59 12.07 18.97
C VAL A 145 10.54 11.59 19.96
N VAL A 146 9.37 12.20 19.91
CA VAL A 146 8.19 11.73 20.64
C VAL A 146 7.67 10.54 19.85
N SER A 147 7.68 9.34 20.43
CA SER A 147 6.87 8.26 19.87
C SER A 147 5.41 8.70 20.00
N PRO A 148 4.56 8.51 18.99
CA PRO A 148 3.13 8.77 19.13
C PRO A 148 2.63 8.19 20.47
N GLU A 149 1.86 8.97 21.23
CA GLU A 149 1.14 8.44 22.39
C GLU A 149 0.31 7.24 21.91
N ASP A 150 0.24 6.15 22.69
CA ASP A 150 -0.61 5.00 22.38
C ASP A 150 -2.04 5.51 22.21
N ALA A 151 -2.46 5.71 20.96
CA ALA A 151 -3.78 6.24 20.61
C ALA A 151 -4.89 5.17 20.79
N GLY A 152 -4.62 4.19 21.66
CA GLY A 152 -5.42 3.00 21.90
C GLY A 152 -5.30 1.97 20.79
N ASP A 153 -6.07 0.90 20.96
CA ASP A 153 -6.19 -0.18 19.98
C ASP A 153 -6.57 0.37 18.60
N LEU A 154 -5.94 -0.13 17.55
CA LEU A 154 -6.32 0.17 16.18
C LEU A 154 -7.58 -0.63 15.82
N VAL A 155 -8.66 0.04 15.48
CA VAL A 155 -9.92 -0.63 15.10
C VAL A 155 -10.04 -0.71 13.58
N ILE A 156 -10.09 -1.93 13.05
CA ILE A 156 -10.21 -2.20 11.62
C ILE A 156 -11.57 -2.80 11.32
N TYR A 157 -12.33 -2.18 10.42
CA TYR A 157 -13.48 -2.84 9.78
C TYR A 157 -12.99 -3.48 8.48
N SER A 158 -12.92 -4.81 8.46
CA SER A 158 -12.34 -5.56 7.34
C SER A 158 -13.42 -6.27 6.54
N GLY A 159 -13.62 -5.81 5.30
CA GLY A 159 -14.35 -6.53 4.26
C GLY A 159 -13.58 -7.74 3.73
N ARG A 160 -12.27 -7.83 4.01
CA ARG A 160 -11.44 -9.00 3.73
C ARG A 160 -11.59 -10.04 4.85
N GLY A 161 -11.70 -11.31 4.49
CA GLY A 161 -11.84 -12.39 5.46
C GLY A 161 -10.57 -12.62 6.29
N GLU A 162 -10.73 -12.98 7.55
CA GLU A 162 -9.66 -13.28 8.50
C GLU A 162 -8.64 -14.29 7.96
N SER A 163 -9.10 -15.36 7.30
CA SER A 163 -8.22 -16.36 6.70
C SER A 163 -7.27 -15.81 5.62
N LEU A 164 -7.55 -14.61 5.08
CA LEU A 164 -6.71 -13.95 4.08
C LEU A 164 -5.75 -12.93 4.70
N VAL A 165 -6.19 -12.17 5.70
CA VAL A 165 -5.44 -11.00 6.22
C VAL A 165 -5.10 -11.06 7.70
N GLY A 166 -5.67 -12.00 8.46
CA GLY A 166 -5.42 -12.15 9.90
C GLY A 166 -3.92 -12.30 10.18
N GLY A 167 -3.25 -13.26 9.53
CA GLY A 167 -1.81 -13.44 9.70
C GLY A 167 -0.93 -12.27 9.22
N LEU A 168 -1.45 -11.36 8.39
CA LEU A 168 -0.76 -10.11 8.05
C LEU A 168 -0.97 -9.06 9.14
N ILE A 169 -2.18 -8.98 9.70
CA ILE A 169 -2.51 -8.10 10.82
C ILE A 169 -1.74 -8.52 12.07
N ASP A 170 -1.66 -9.82 12.38
CA ASP A 170 -0.89 -10.35 13.50
C ASP A 170 0.60 -9.94 13.41
N ARG A 171 1.19 -9.99 12.20
CA ARG A 171 2.58 -9.52 11.99
C ARG A 171 2.73 -8.03 12.25
N PHE A 172 1.73 -7.23 11.87
CA PHE A 172 1.73 -5.81 12.21
C PHE A 172 1.69 -5.63 13.73
N GLU A 173 0.79 -6.32 14.46
CA GLU A 173 0.72 -6.26 15.92
C GLU A 173 2.07 -6.65 16.56
N GLU A 174 2.66 -7.76 16.13
CA GLU A 174 3.94 -8.27 16.64
C GLU A 174 5.11 -7.29 16.44
N GLN A 175 5.18 -6.64 15.27
CA GLN A 175 6.26 -5.72 14.94
C GLN A 175 6.10 -4.36 15.61
N THR A 176 4.86 -3.91 15.74
CA THR A 176 4.56 -2.54 16.16
C THR A 176 4.23 -2.41 17.65
N GLY A 177 3.81 -3.50 18.28
CA GLY A 177 3.24 -3.52 19.62
C GLY A 177 1.85 -2.87 19.72
N ILE A 178 1.22 -2.51 18.59
CA ILE A 178 -0.13 -1.95 18.58
C ILE A 178 -1.14 -3.10 18.65
N ASP A 179 -2.03 -3.07 19.64
CA ASP A 179 -3.20 -3.97 19.68
C ASP A 179 -4.18 -3.59 18.57
N VAL A 180 -4.66 -4.59 17.81
CA VAL A 180 -5.60 -4.41 16.71
C VAL A 180 -6.91 -5.13 17.03
N LYS A 181 -8.04 -4.43 16.87
CA LYS A 181 -9.38 -5.02 16.95
C LYS A 181 -10.00 -5.04 15.57
N VAL A 182 -10.28 -6.24 15.06
CA VAL A 182 -10.84 -6.39 13.72
C VAL A 182 -12.31 -6.79 13.79
N ARG A 183 -13.16 -6.01 13.12
CA ARG A 183 -14.54 -6.39 12.79
C ARG A 183 -14.58 -6.91 11.37
N TYR A 184 -14.57 -8.23 11.22
CA TYR A 184 -14.74 -8.88 9.93
C TYR A 184 -16.21 -8.88 9.49
N GLY A 185 -16.45 -8.65 8.19
CA GLY A 185 -17.82 -8.59 7.66
C GLY A 185 -17.89 -8.52 6.14
N ASN A 186 -19.10 -8.44 5.61
CA ASN A 186 -19.30 -8.20 4.19
C ASN A 186 -18.83 -6.78 3.81
N THR A 187 -18.06 -6.66 2.71
CA THR A 187 -17.45 -5.42 2.23
C THR A 187 -18.43 -4.24 2.17
N ALA A 188 -19.57 -4.39 1.47
CA ALA A 188 -20.56 -3.34 1.31
C ALA A 188 -21.34 -3.07 2.61
N ALA A 189 -21.71 -4.13 3.35
CA ALA A 189 -22.43 -3.97 4.62
C ALA A 189 -21.62 -3.21 5.68
N LEU A 190 -20.29 -3.42 5.73
CA LEU A 190 -19.41 -2.67 6.62
C LEU A 190 -19.27 -1.20 6.19
N ALA A 191 -19.21 -0.91 4.88
CA ALA A 191 -19.17 0.47 4.39
C ALA A 191 -20.48 1.22 4.72
N ILE A 192 -21.63 0.56 4.54
CA ILE A 192 -22.94 1.10 4.96
C ILE A 192 -22.96 1.34 6.47
N ALA A 193 -22.49 0.38 7.27
CA ALA A 193 -22.43 0.54 8.72
C ALA A 193 -21.56 1.75 9.13
N ILE A 194 -20.42 1.97 8.47
CA ILE A 194 -19.58 3.15 8.71
C ILE A 194 -20.33 4.45 8.37
N SER A 195 -21.07 4.46 7.25
CA SER A 195 -21.90 5.61 6.87
C SER A 195 -23.00 5.92 7.89
N GLU A 196 -23.69 4.88 8.39
CA GLU A 196 -24.70 5.02 9.44
C GLU A 196 -24.11 5.46 10.79
N GLU A 197 -22.92 4.96 11.13
CA GLU A 197 -22.19 5.33 12.34
C GLU A 197 -21.67 6.79 12.26
N GLY A 198 -21.28 7.24 11.06
CA GLY A 198 -20.78 8.58 10.77
C GLY A 198 -19.53 8.92 11.60
N SER A 199 -19.49 10.15 12.14
CA SER A 199 -18.38 10.61 13.01
C SER A 199 -18.28 9.87 14.36
N ARG A 200 -19.21 8.95 14.65
CA ARG A 200 -19.18 8.11 15.85
C ARG A 200 -18.71 6.69 15.56
N SER A 201 -18.31 6.38 14.32
CA SER A 201 -17.75 5.07 14.00
C SER A 201 -16.52 4.82 14.88
N PRO A 202 -16.42 3.66 15.54
CA PRO A 202 -15.24 3.30 16.30
C PRO A 202 -14.08 2.87 15.39
N ALA A 203 -14.32 2.70 14.09
CA ALA A 203 -13.30 2.25 13.16
C ALA A 203 -12.28 3.36 12.83
N ASP A 204 -11.02 2.98 12.78
CA ASP A 204 -9.92 3.84 12.32
C ASP A 204 -9.62 3.62 10.84
N VAL A 205 -9.70 2.35 10.44
CA VAL A 205 -9.39 1.89 9.10
C VAL A 205 -10.54 1.05 8.57
N TYR A 206 -10.95 1.35 7.34
CA TYR A 206 -11.75 0.43 6.54
C TYR A 206 -10.84 -0.31 5.56
N TYR A 207 -10.82 -1.64 5.65
CA TYR A 207 -10.08 -2.50 4.75
C TYR A 207 -11.05 -3.22 3.79
N GLY A 208 -11.26 -2.60 2.62
CA GLY A 208 -12.23 -3.03 1.62
C GLY A 208 -11.74 -4.17 0.74
N GLN A 209 -12.66 -5.05 0.35
CA GLN A 209 -12.37 -6.11 -0.62
C GLN A 209 -12.42 -5.60 -2.06
N ASP A 210 -12.98 -4.43 -2.35
CA ASP A 210 -13.18 -3.88 -3.69
C ASP A 210 -13.14 -2.36 -3.69
N ALA A 211 -12.86 -1.76 -4.86
CA ALA A 211 -12.81 -0.31 -5.03
C ALA A 211 -14.19 0.37 -4.92
N GLY A 212 -15.28 -0.34 -5.21
CA GLY A 212 -16.63 0.24 -5.17
C GLY A 212 -17.02 0.68 -3.76
N ALA A 213 -16.85 -0.20 -2.76
CA ALA A 213 -17.13 0.12 -1.37
C ALA A 213 -16.18 1.19 -0.80
N LEU A 214 -14.92 1.22 -1.24
CA LEU A 214 -13.96 2.27 -0.88
C LEU A 214 -14.36 3.63 -1.45
N SER A 215 -14.81 3.66 -2.70
CA SER A 215 -15.28 4.88 -3.36
C SER A 215 -16.58 5.39 -2.78
N PHE A 216 -17.50 4.51 -2.39
CA PHE A 216 -18.69 4.91 -1.62
C PHE A 216 -18.31 5.72 -0.36
N LEU A 217 -17.35 5.24 0.44
CA LEU A 217 -16.90 5.99 1.63
C LEU A 217 -16.18 7.30 1.29
N ALA A 218 -15.47 7.35 0.16
CA ALA A 218 -14.82 8.57 -0.32
C ALA A 218 -15.83 9.63 -0.78
N GLU A 219 -16.85 9.22 -1.55
CA GLU A 219 -17.94 10.06 -2.04
C GLU A 219 -18.79 10.63 -0.89
N GLU A 220 -19.05 9.82 0.14
CA GLU A 220 -19.73 10.24 1.38
C GLU A 220 -18.84 11.10 2.30
N ALA A 221 -17.61 11.42 1.88
CA ALA A 221 -16.62 12.17 2.65
C ALA A 221 -16.26 11.54 4.03
N LEU A 222 -16.42 10.22 4.16
CA LEU A 222 -16.11 9.44 5.37
C LEU A 222 -14.67 8.92 5.37
N ALA A 223 -14.03 8.86 4.20
CA ALA A 223 -12.63 8.52 4.05
C ALA A 223 -11.74 9.78 4.01
N ALA A 224 -10.68 9.76 4.81
CA ALA A 224 -9.71 10.83 4.93
C ALA A 224 -8.74 10.86 3.76
N GLN A 225 -8.31 12.07 3.37
CA GLN A 225 -7.23 12.21 2.41
C GLN A 225 -5.91 11.67 2.99
N LEU A 226 -5.28 10.75 2.26
CA LEU A 226 -4.02 10.14 2.64
C LEU A 226 -2.83 11.09 2.37
N PRO A 227 -1.79 11.07 3.22
CA PRO A 227 -0.58 11.85 3.01
C PRO A 227 0.08 11.60 1.64
N PRO A 228 0.70 12.63 1.03
CA PRO A 228 1.34 12.50 -0.29
C PRO A 228 2.42 11.42 -0.37
N ASP A 229 3.12 11.13 0.73
CA ASP A 229 4.15 10.09 0.76
C ASP A 229 3.56 8.67 0.70
N ILE A 230 2.40 8.41 1.33
CA ILE A 230 1.65 7.15 1.12
C ILE A 230 1.19 7.05 -0.33
N ARG A 231 0.59 8.13 -0.85
CA ARG A 231 0.03 8.17 -2.21
C ARG A 231 1.07 7.90 -3.29
N ALA A 232 2.34 8.23 -3.01
CA ALA A 232 3.46 7.98 -3.91
C ALA A 232 3.97 6.53 -3.89
N MET A 233 3.50 5.68 -2.97
CA MET A 233 3.90 4.27 -2.89
C MET A 233 3.20 3.36 -3.90
N VAL A 234 2.08 3.84 -4.49
CA VAL A 234 1.22 3.09 -5.40
C VAL A 234 0.98 3.92 -6.66
N ASP A 235 0.88 3.26 -7.81
CA ASP A 235 0.57 3.91 -9.08
C ASP A 235 -0.77 4.67 -9.01
N ARG A 236 -0.93 5.70 -9.86
CA ARG A 236 -2.16 6.51 -9.91
C ARG A 236 -3.38 5.69 -10.30
N ASN A 237 -3.22 4.65 -11.11
CA ASN A 237 -4.31 3.78 -11.56
C ASN A 237 -4.88 2.88 -10.45
N PHE A 238 -4.20 2.77 -9.31
CA PHE A 238 -4.60 1.92 -8.18
C PHE A 238 -4.89 2.74 -6.91
N GLN A 239 -5.28 4.00 -7.05
CA GLN A 239 -5.69 4.84 -5.94
C GLN A 239 -6.83 5.77 -6.35
N ASP A 240 -7.52 6.32 -5.37
CA ASP A 240 -8.48 7.39 -5.58
C ASP A 240 -7.81 8.68 -6.09
N ASP A 241 -8.48 9.44 -6.96
CA ASP A 241 -7.96 10.69 -7.54
C ASP A 241 -7.70 11.74 -6.43
N ASP A 242 -8.63 11.84 -5.47
CA ASP A 242 -8.50 12.70 -4.30
C ASP A 242 -7.60 12.08 -3.22
N GLY A 243 -7.19 10.82 -3.38
CA GLY A 243 -6.32 10.09 -2.47
C GLY A 243 -7.00 9.72 -1.16
N ARG A 244 -8.32 9.50 -1.15
CA ARG A 244 -9.08 9.09 0.04
C ARG A 244 -8.99 7.59 0.34
N TRP A 245 -8.64 6.79 -0.66
CA TRP A 245 -8.29 5.38 -0.49
C TRP A 245 -7.13 5.00 -1.41
N ILE A 246 -6.45 3.90 -1.07
CA ILE A 246 -5.33 3.37 -1.84
C ILE A 246 -5.40 1.84 -1.94
N ALA A 247 -5.04 1.27 -3.10
CA ALA A 247 -4.98 -0.17 -3.26
C ALA A 247 -3.85 -0.78 -2.42
N THR A 248 -4.11 -1.98 -1.93
CA THR A 248 -3.14 -2.82 -1.18
C THR A 248 -2.72 -4.03 -2.00
N SER A 249 -3.59 -4.52 -2.88
CA SER A 249 -3.32 -5.65 -3.78
C SER A 249 -4.27 -5.60 -4.99
N GLY A 250 -3.86 -6.22 -6.10
CA GLY A 250 -4.59 -6.30 -7.35
C GLY A 250 -5.10 -7.72 -7.66
N ARG A 251 -6.23 -7.81 -8.38
CA ARG A 251 -6.86 -9.09 -8.74
C ARG A 251 -7.37 -9.05 -10.17
N ALA A 252 -6.76 -9.87 -11.02
CA ALA A 252 -7.25 -10.12 -12.36
C ALA A 252 -8.50 -11.01 -12.34
N ARG A 253 -9.52 -10.54 -13.05
CA ARG A 253 -10.64 -11.33 -13.56
C ARG A 253 -10.10 -12.22 -14.70
N VAL A 254 -10.50 -13.49 -14.70
CA VAL A 254 -10.07 -14.46 -15.70
C VAL A 254 -11.22 -15.42 -16.03
N LEU A 255 -11.06 -16.11 -17.14
CA LEU A 255 -11.79 -17.33 -17.40
C LEU A 255 -10.97 -18.48 -16.82
N ILE A 256 -11.51 -19.23 -15.86
CA ILE A 256 -10.93 -20.52 -15.52
C ILE A 256 -11.42 -21.53 -16.57
N ILE A 257 -10.51 -22.20 -17.25
CA ILE A 257 -10.84 -23.11 -18.36
C ILE A 257 -10.26 -24.50 -18.13
N SER A 258 -10.85 -25.52 -18.76
CA SER A 258 -10.21 -26.81 -18.96
C SER A 258 -9.43 -26.80 -20.28
N PRO A 259 -8.08 -26.84 -20.28
CA PRO A 259 -7.29 -26.75 -21.50
C PRO A 259 -7.59 -27.86 -22.52
N ASP A 260 -7.90 -29.07 -22.05
CA ASP A 260 -8.20 -30.23 -22.90
C ASP A 260 -9.54 -30.11 -23.64
N ARG A 261 -10.53 -29.46 -23.00
CA ARG A 261 -11.89 -29.30 -23.54
C ARG A 261 -12.11 -27.94 -24.21
N VAL A 262 -11.22 -26.99 -23.93
CA VAL A 262 -11.25 -25.62 -24.44
C VAL A 262 -9.87 -25.29 -25.06
N PRO A 263 -9.49 -25.95 -26.17
CA PRO A 263 -8.20 -25.69 -26.82
C PRO A 263 -8.14 -24.31 -27.50
N ASN A 264 -9.30 -23.73 -27.83
CA ASN A 264 -9.44 -22.37 -28.36
C ASN A 264 -10.37 -21.60 -27.40
N PRO A 265 -9.84 -21.04 -26.31
CA PRO A 265 -10.66 -20.25 -25.39
C PRO A 265 -11.12 -18.95 -26.05
N PRO A 266 -12.27 -18.39 -25.61
CA PRO A 266 -12.75 -17.12 -26.14
C PRO A 266 -11.80 -15.98 -25.79
N ASP A 267 -11.60 -15.06 -26.73
CA ASP A 267 -10.74 -13.89 -26.56
C ASP A 267 -11.42 -12.80 -25.71
N SER A 268 -12.75 -12.82 -25.66
CA SER A 268 -13.57 -11.86 -24.95
C SER A 268 -14.65 -12.55 -24.12
N VAL A 269 -14.99 -11.96 -22.96
CA VAL A 269 -16.18 -12.39 -22.19
C VAL A 269 -17.47 -12.26 -23.00
N PHE A 270 -17.52 -11.39 -24.02
CA PHE A 270 -18.69 -11.26 -24.88
C PHE A 270 -18.93 -12.49 -25.76
N ASP A 271 -17.90 -13.27 -26.07
CA ASP A 271 -18.03 -14.47 -26.91
C ASP A 271 -18.69 -15.63 -26.14
N LEU A 272 -18.81 -15.52 -24.81
CA LEU A 272 -19.46 -16.52 -23.95
C LEU A 272 -20.96 -16.69 -24.23
N VAL A 273 -21.58 -15.77 -24.97
CA VAL A 273 -22.98 -15.89 -25.41
C VAL A 273 -23.14 -16.70 -26.68
N ASP A 274 -22.04 -17.14 -27.31
CA ASP A 274 -22.10 -17.95 -28.52
C ASP A 274 -22.69 -19.34 -28.24
N PRO A 275 -23.50 -19.91 -29.17
CA PRO A 275 -24.21 -21.17 -28.93
C PRO A 275 -23.31 -22.38 -28.61
N GLU A 276 -22.03 -22.33 -28.98
CA GLU A 276 -21.06 -23.37 -28.69
C GLU A 276 -20.75 -23.54 -27.19
N TRP A 277 -21.03 -22.50 -26.39
CA TRP A 277 -20.82 -22.49 -24.94
C TRP A 277 -22.05 -22.87 -24.13
N LYS A 278 -23.17 -23.21 -24.80
CA LYS A 278 -24.43 -23.53 -24.13
C LYS A 278 -24.27 -24.69 -23.14
N GLY A 279 -24.59 -24.44 -21.87
CA GLY A 279 -24.53 -25.39 -20.76
C GLY A 279 -23.12 -25.65 -20.23
N ARG A 280 -22.10 -24.96 -20.74
CA ARG A 280 -20.67 -25.22 -20.47
C ARG A 280 -20.02 -24.20 -19.53
N ILE A 281 -20.74 -23.13 -19.18
CA ILE A 281 -20.20 -21.99 -18.42
C ILE A 281 -20.79 -21.94 -17.00
N GLY A 282 -19.95 -21.64 -16.02
CA GLY A 282 -20.33 -21.27 -14.66
C GLY A 282 -20.20 -19.77 -14.37
N TRP A 283 -21.07 -19.26 -13.50
CA TRP A 283 -20.99 -17.91 -12.93
C TRP A 283 -21.46 -17.87 -11.47
N ALA A 284 -21.26 -16.74 -10.79
CA ALA A 284 -21.70 -16.56 -9.39
C ALA A 284 -22.36 -15.19 -9.18
N PRO A 285 -23.65 -15.01 -9.53
CA PRO A 285 -24.32 -13.70 -9.56
C PRO A 285 -24.43 -13.02 -8.19
N THR A 286 -24.46 -13.81 -7.10
CA THR A 286 -24.50 -13.29 -5.71
C THR A 286 -23.10 -12.92 -5.18
N ASN A 287 -22.03 -13.23 -5.91
CA ASN A 287 -20.67 -12.94 -5.49
C ASN A 287 -20.29 -11.49 -5.81
N GLY A 288 -19.79 -10.75 -4.81
CA GLY A 288 -19.40 -9.34 -4.98
C GLY A 288 -18.36 -9.12 -6.09
N SER A 289 -17.46 -10.07 -6.35
CA SER A 289 -16.50 -9.95 -7.45
C SER A 289 -17.15 -10.08 -8.83
N PHE A 290 -18.21 -10.89 -8.95
CA PHE A 290 -18.99 -10.97 -10.18
C PHE A 290 -19.80 -9.69 -10.37
N GLN A 291 -20.39 -9.16 -9.31
CA GLN A 291 -21.11 -7.88 -9.35
C GLN A 291 -20.20 -6.73 -9.78
N ALA A 292 -18.98 -6.61 -9.21
CA ALA A 292 -18.02 -5.60 -9.64
C ALA A 292 -17.61 -5.74 -11.12
N PHE A 293 -17.50 -6.98 -11.62
CA PHE A 293 -17.27 -7.24 -13.05
C PHE A 293 -18.44 -6.75 -13.92
N VAL A 294 -19.68 -7.00 -13.50
CA VAL A 294 -20.87 -6.50 -14.21
C VAL A 294 -20.95 -4.97 -14.12
N THR A 295 -20.61 -4.35 -12.98
CA THR A 295 -20.51 -2.89 -12.87
C THR A 295 -19.48 -2.36 -13.86
N ALA A 296 -18.29 -2.96 -13.96
CA ALA A 296 -17.30 -2.58 -14.97
C ALA A 296 -17.85 -2.71 -16.39
N MET A 297 -18.57 -3.79 -16.70
CA MET A 297 -19.20 -3.97 -18.01
C MET A 297 -20.22 -2.85 -18.32
N ARG A 298 -21.04 -2.45 -17.34
CA ARG A 298 -21.97 -1.32 -17.46
C ARG A 298 -21.27 0.00 -17.72
N GLN A 299 -20.19 0.29 -16.99
CA GLN A 299 -19.45 1.54 -17.14
C GLN A 299 -18.70 1.61 -18.49
N ILE A 300 -18.18 0.48 -18.98
CA ILE A 300 -17.40 0.45 -20.24
C ILE A 300 -18.31 0.36 -21.47
N HIS A 301 -19.37 -0.44 -21.42
CA HIS A 301 -20.19 -0.80 -22.59
C HIS A 301 -21.64 -0.29 -22.52
N GLY A 302 -22.06 0.24 -21.37
CA GLY A 302 -23.42 0.70 -21.12
C GLY A 302 -24.36 -0.41 -20.63
N ASP A 303 -25.45 0.01 -19.99
CA ASP A 303 -26.46 -0.90 -19.42
C ASP A 303 -27.13 -1.78 -20.48
N ALA A 304 -27.40 -1.25 -21.67
CA ALA A 304 -28.08 -1.99 -22.73
C ALA A 304 -27.25 -3.18 -23.25
N ALA A 305 -25.95 -2.97 -23.52
CA ALA A 305 -25.06 -4.03 -23.97
C ALA A 305 -24.81 -5.06 -22.85
N THR A 306 -24.72 -4.60 -21.60
CA THR A 306 -24.57 -5.49 -20.44
C THR A 306 -25.83 -6.34 -20.24
N GLU A 307 -27.02 -5.76 -20.38
CA GLU A 307 -28.28 -6.49 -20.30
C GLU A 307 -28.38 -7.57 -21.38
N GLU A 308 -28.02 -7.22 -22.62
CA GLU A 308 -27.98 -8.16 -23.74
C GLU A 308 -27.04 -9.33 -23.45
N TRP A 309 -25.82 -9.06 -22.97
CA TRP A 309 -24.86 -10.09 -22.59
C TRP A 309 -25.40 -11.01 -21.49
N LEU A 310 -25.95 -10.44 -20.41
CA LEU A 310 -26.53 -11.21 -19.31
C LEU A 310 -27.68 -12.12 -19.78
N ARG A 311 -28.56 -11.63 -20.66
CA ARG A 311 -29.63 -12.42 -21.26
C ARG A 311 -29.09 -13.52 -22.17
N GLY A 312 -28.04 -13.24 -22.93
CA GLY A 312 -27.31 -14.22 -23.74
C GLY A 312 -26.75 -15.35 -22.88
N MET A 313 -26.09 -15.03 -21.77
CA MET A 313 -25.56 -16.01 -20.82
C MET A 313 -26.67 -16.92 -20.26
N ILE A 314 -27.81 -16.34 -19.87
CA ILE A 314 -28.98 -17.10 -19.40
C ILE A 314 -29.56 -17.99 -20.50
N ALA A 315 -29.68 -17.49 -21.74
CA ALA A 315 -30.13 -18.27 -22.89
C ALA A 315 -29.17 -19.43 -23.21
N ASN A 316 -27.89 -19.25 -22.90
CA ASN A 316 -26.85 -20.27 -22.95
C ASN A 316 -26.84 -21.23 -21.76
N ASP A 317 -27.87 -21.25 -20.90
CA ASP A 317 -27.97 -22.20 -19.78
C ASP A 317 -26.73 -22.16 -18.86
N VAL A 318 -26.25 -20.94 -18.57
CA VAL A 318 -25.16 -20.70 -17.62
C VAL A 318 -25.51 -21.28 -16.24
N LYS A 319 -24.54 -21.97 -15.63
CA LYS A 319 -24.70 -22.66 -14.34
C LYS A 319 -24.39 -21.73 -13.18
N VAL A 320 -25.30 -21.65 -12.21
CA VAL A 320 -25.20 -20.78 -11.03
C VAL A 320 -24.40 -21.46 -9.92
N PHE A 321 -23.37 -20.77 -9.43
CA PHE A 321 -22.57 -21.18 -8.27
C PHE A 321 -22.63 -20.13 -7.16
N PRO A 322 -22.42 -20.53 -5.89
CA PRO A 322 -22.46 -19.58 -4.78
C PRO A 322 -21.23 -18.66 -4.72
N LYS A 323 -20.06 -19.13 -5.19
CA LYS A 323 -18.75 -18.43 -5.11
C LYS A 323 -17.83 -18.85 -6.27
N ASN A 324 -16.61 -18.32 -6.31
CA ASN A 324 -15.60 -18.64 -7.32
C ASN A 324 -14.98 -20.04 -7.15
N THR A 325 -14.60 -20.45 -5.93
CA THR A 325 -13.95 -21.76 -5.69
C THR A 325 -14.73 -22.95 -6.26
N PRO A 326 -16.06 -23.05 -6.07
CA PRO A 326 -16.83 -24.15 -6.67
C PRO A 326 -16.80 -24.20 -8.19
N GLN A 327 -16.62 -23.06 -8.87
CA GLN A 327 -16.48 -23.03 -10.34
C GLN A 327 -15.14 -23.60 -10.79
N VAL A 328 -14.05 -23.26 -10.09
CA VAL A 328 -12.70 -23.82 -10.36
C VAL A 328 -12.70 -25.34 -10.13
N GLN A 329 -13.38 -25.78 -9.08
CA GLN A 329 -13.57 -27.20 -8.81
C GLN A 329 -14.36 -27.88 -9.93
N ALA A 330 -15.52 -27.35 -10.31
CA ALA A 330 -16.35 -27.92 -11.37
C ALA A 330 -15.64 -27.99 -12.73
N VAL A 331 -14.75 -27.04 -13.04
CA VAL A 331 -13.92 -27.11 -14.25
C VAL A 331 -12.93 -28.28 -14.19
N GLY A 332 -12.25 -28.46 -13.06
CA GLY A 332 -11.31 -29.57 -12.90
C GLY A 332 -12.02 -30.94 -12.86
N ASP A 333 -13.18 -31.02 -12.22
CA ASP A 333 -13.97 -32.24 -12.11
C ASP A 333 -14.67 -32.64 -13.43
N GLY A 334 -14.65 -31.76 -14.45
CA GLY A 334 -15.27 -32.05 -15.75
C GLY A 334 -16.76 -31.73 -15.83
N GLU A 335 -17.30 -31.04 -14.83
CA GLU A 335 -18.71 -30.61 -14.78
C GLU A 335 -18.96 -29.32 -15.58
N LEU A 336 -17.93 -28.49 -15.72
CA LEU A 336 -17.92 -27.24 -16.49
C LEU A 336 -16.70 -27.17 -17.40
N ASP A 337 -16.77 -26.36 -18.46
CA ASP A 337 -15.60 -26.08 -19.30
C ASP A 337 -14.99 -24.72 -19.00
N ILE A 338 -15.83 -23.74 -18.63
CA ILE A 338 -15.42 -22.36 -18.33
C ILE A 338 -16.10 -21.86 -17.06
N GLY A 339 -15.37 -21.14 -16.20
CA GLY A 339 -15.91 -20.37 -15.08
C GLY A 339 -15.46 -18.92 -15.06
N LEU A 340 -16.30 -18.02 -14.55
CA LEU A 340 -16.01 -16.59 -14.41
C LEU A 340 -15.49 -16.28 -13.00
N VAL A 341 -14.16 -16.25 -12.83
CA VAL A 341 -13.50 -16.19 -11.52
C VAL A 341 -12.38 -15.15 -11.43
N ASN A 342 -11.76 -15.01 -10.27
CA ASN A 342 -10.50 -14.30 -10.13
C ASN A 342 -9.33 -15.28 -10.17
N HIS A 343 -8.20 -14.86 -10.74
CA HIS A 343 -7.04 -15.72 -11.01
C HIS A 343 -6.52 -16.51 -9.81
N TYR A 344 -6.53 -15.91 -8.61
CA TYR A 344 -5.91 -16.51 -7.41
C TYR A 344 -6.67 -17.74 -6.87
N TYR A 345 -7.92 -17.97 -7.29
CA TYR A 345 -8.67 -19.13 -6.81
C TYR A 345 -8.11 -20.46 -7.29
N LEU A 346 -7.42 -20.50 -8.44
CA LEU A 346 -6.74 -21.70 -8.94
C LEU A 346 -5.64 -22.17 -7.98
N PHE A 347 -4.92 -21.24 -7.35
CA PHE A 347 -3.82 -21.54 -6.41
C PHE A 347 -4.26 -22.16 -5.08
N ARG A 348 -5.58 -22.40 -4.91
CA ARG A 348 -6.12 -23.16 -3.77
C ARG A 348 -6.21 -24.66 -4.05
N PHE A 349 -5.97 -25.05 -5.28
CA PHE A 349 -5.95 -26.43 -5.73
C PHE A 349 -4.49 -26.87 -5.97
N ASP A 350 -4.28 -28.18 -6.08
CA ASP A 350 -2.97 -28.74 -6.38
C ASP A 350 -2.48 -28.29 -7.77
N ASP A 351 -1.16 -28.28 -7.96
CA ASP A 351 -0.54 -27.76 -9.19
C ASP A 351 -0.90 -28.55 -10.45
N ASP A 352 -1.35 -29.79 -10.30
CA ASP A 352 -1.83 -30.68 -11.36
C ASP A 352 -3.35 -30.66 -11.53
N TRP A 353 -4.07 -29.74 -10.85
CA TRP A 353 -5.50 -29.55 -11.05
C TRP A 353 -5.79 -29.25 -12.53
N PRO A 354 -6.72 -29.95 -13.20
CA PRO A 354 -6.91 -29.86 -14.65
C PRO A 354 -7.72 -28.63 -15.07
N ALA A 355 -7.24 -27.46 -14.66
CA ALA A 355 -7.78 -26.15 -15.01
C ALA A 355 -6.65 -25.12 -15.16
N SER A 356 -6.84 -24.12 -16.02
CA SER A 356 -5.90 -23.02 -16.23
C SER A 356 -6.60 -21.67 -16.18
N ASN A 357 -5.90 -20.66 -15.69
CA ASN A 357 -6.33 -19.27 -15.88
C ASN A 357 -6.11 -18.89 -17.35
N HIS A 358 -7.17 -18.39 -17.98
CA HIS A 358 -7.13 -17.73 -19.29
C HIS A 358 -7.45 -16.24 -19.11
N PHE A 359 -6.47 -15.41 -19.42
CA PHE A 359 -6.57 -13.95 -19.36
C PHE A 359 -7.06 -13.45 -20.71
N THR A 360 -8.23 -12.82 -20.76
CA THR A 360 -8.77 -12.23 -21.99
C THR A 360 -7.95 -10.99 -22.36
N ASP A 361 -7.47 -10.89 -23.60
CA ASP A 361 -6.67 -9.76 -24.09
C ASP A 361 -7.53 -8.71 -24.85
N SER A 362 -8.81 -8.67 -24.54
CA SER A 362 -9.80 -7.84 -25.25
C SER A 362 -9.83 -6.37 -24.80
N GLY A 363 -9.09 -5.99 -23.75
CA GLY A 363 -9.13 -4.65 -23.17
C GLY A 363 -10.49 -4.26 -22.58
N ASN A 364 -11.37 -5.24 -22.32
CA ASN A 364 -12.73 -5.02 -21.84
C ASN A 364 -12.93 -5.51 -20.39
N ALA A 365 -14.18 -5.50 -19.90
CA ALA A 365 -14.49 -5.90 -18.53
C ALA A 365 -13.98 -7.30 -18.14
N GLY A 366 -13.77 -8.21 -19.10
CA GLY A 366 -13.20 -9.54 -18.87
C GLY A 366 -11.77 -9.53 -18.34
N ALA A 367 -11.01 -8.47 -18.67
CA ALA A 367 -9.64 -8.24 -18.24
C ALA A 367 -9.54 -7.32 -17.00
N LEU A 368 -10.66 -7.10 -16.29
CA LEU A 368 -10.69 -6.19 -15.15
C LEU A 368 -9.65 -6.57 -14.09
N ILE A 369 -8.82 -5.60 -13.72
CA ILE A 369 -7.99 -5.65 -12.52
C ILE A 369 -8.72 -4.89 -11.43
N ASN A 370 -9.35 -5.61 -10.51
CA ASN A 370 -9.99 -5.00 -9.34
C ASN A 370 -9.04 -5.09 -8.15
N VAL A 371 -9.09 -4.11 -7.25
CA VAL A 371 -8.19 -4.03 -6.11
C VAL A 371 -8.88 -4.42 -4.82
N ALA A 372 -8.12 -4.86 -3.84
CA ALA A 372 -8.48 -4.60 -2.45
C ALA A 372 -7.73 -3.36 -1.99
N GLY A 373 -8.34 -2.55 -1.15
CA GLY A 373 -7.75 -1.27 -0.77
C GLY A 373 -8.17 -0.85 0.62
N VAL A 374 -7.51 0.21 1.09
CA VAL A 374 -7.62 0.68 2.46
C VAL A 374 -7.93 2.16 2.48
N ALA A 375 -8.81 2.56 3.40
CA ALA A 375 -9.14 3.95 3.68
C ALA A 375 -8.98 4.19 5.18
N MET A 376 -8.36 5.31 5.55
CA MET A 376 -8.41 5.83 6.92
C MET A 376 -9.72 6.61 7.08
N LEU A 377 -10.47 6.39 8.16
CA LEU A 377 -11.72 7.13 8.37
C LEU A 377 -11.45 8.57 8.80
N GLU A 378 -12.24 9.51 8.27
CA GLU A 378 -12.11 10.95 8.55
C GLU A 378 -12.32 11.26 10.04
N GLY A 379 -13.24 10.55 10.69
CA GLY A 379 -13.53 10.69 12.12
C GLY A 379 -12.55 10.02 13.08
N SER A 380 -11.55 9.28 12.58
CA SER A 380 -10.60 8.56 13.44
C SER A 380 -9.75 9.52 14.26
N SER A 381 -9.69 9.29 15.58
CA SER A 381 -8.70 9.93 16.47
C SER A 381 -7.38 9.16 16.52
N ASN A 382 -7.34 7.90 16.05
CA ASN A 382 -6.15 7.04 16.02
C ASN A 382 -5.41 7.09 14.67
N ARG A 383 -5.27 8.30 14.11
CA ARG A 383 -4.72 8.50 12.75
C ARG A 383 -3.29 7.99 12.61
N ALA A 384 -2.47 8.11 13.66
CA ALA A 384 -1.08 7.66 13.64
C ALA A 384 -0.99 6.14 13.42
N ASN A 385 -1.73 5.33 14.18
CA ASN A 385 -1.70 3.87 14.02
C ASN A 385 -2.36 3.45 12.71
N ALA A 386 -3.43 4.13 12.27
CA ALA A 386 -4.04 3.89 10.97
C ALA A 386 -3.03 4.09 9.82
N LEU A 387 -2.28 5.19 9.84
CA LEU A 387 -1.26 5.49 8.83
C LEU A 387 -0.05 4.54 8.89
N ARG A 388 0.33 4.05 10.08
CA ARG A 388 1.34 3.00 10.24
C ARG A 388 0.87 1.68 9.62
N PHE A 389 -0.37 1.28 9.90
CA PHE A 389 -0.96 0.07 9.32
C PHE A 389 -1.03 0.16 7.79
N ILE A 390 -1.48 1.28 7.23
CA ILE A 390 -1.50 1.49 5.77
C ILE A 390 -0.09 1.38 5.18
N ARG A 391 0.94 2.00 5.80
CA ARG A 391 2.33 1.85 5.35
C ARG A 391 2.82 0.41 5.42
N PHE A 392 2.43 -0.32 6.46
CA PHE A 392 2.79 -1.73 6.61
C PHE A 392 2.20 -2.59 5.48
N LEU A 393 0.92 -2.39 5.13
CA LEU A 393 0.30 -3.08 3.99
C LEU A 393 1.01 -2.80 2.66
N LEU A 394 1.50 -1.57 2.48
CA LEU A 394 2.20 -1.12 1.26
C LEU A 394 3.72 -1.40 1.29
N SER A 395 4.24 -1.93 2.39
CA SER A 395 5.66 -2.25 2.54
C SER A 395 6.03 -3.50 1.75
N ALA A 396 7.33 -3.70 1.52
CA ALA A 396 7.85 -4.91 0.89
C ALA A 396 7.36 -6.20 1.58
N GLU A 397 7.18 -6.18 2.90
CA GLU A 397 6.66 -7.33 3.64
C GLU A 397 5.18 -7.57 3.36
N GLY A 398 4.33 -6.53 3.44
CA GLY A 398 2.91 -6.65 3.13
C GLY A 398 2.68 -7.09 1.68
N GLN A 399 3.43 -6.54 0.74
CA GLN A 399 3.37 -6.89 -0.66
C GLN A 399 3.90 -8.31 -0.94
N THR A 400 4.94 -8.75 -0.24
CA THR A 400 5.40 -10.15 -0.27
C THR A 400 4.34 -11.10 0.29
N TYR A 401 3.64 -10.72 1.35
CA TYR A 401 2.54 -11.52 1.89
C TYR A 401 1.43 -11.70 0.85
N PHE A 402 1.01 -10.64 0.14
CA PHE A 402 0.01 -10.77 -0.92
C PHE A 402 0.45 -11.70 -2.05
N ARG A 403 1.73 -11.61 -2.46
CA ARG A 403 2.32 -12.51 -3.45
C ARG A 403 2.28 -13.98 -3.01
N ASP A 404 2.76 -14.26 -1.80
CA ASP A 404 3.07 -15.63 -1.37
C ASP A 404 1.91 -16.33 -0.67
N GLN A 405 1.09 -15.59 0.08
CA GLN A 405 0.03 -16.16 0.91
C GLN A 405 -1.34 -16.08 0.25
N THR A 406 -1.61 -15.02 -0.52
CA THR A 406 -2.92 -14.85 -1.16
C THR A 406 -2.89 -14.94 -2.68
N ASN A 407 -1.70 -15.06 -3.29
CA ASN A 407 -1.48 -15.07 -4.73
C ASN A 407 -2.13 -13.87 -5.43
N GLU A 408 -2.20 -12.72 -4.77
CA GLU A 408 -2.68 -11.48 -5.36
C GLU A 408 -1.52 -10.69 -5.95
N TYR A 409 -1.82 -9.80 -6.90
CA TYR A 409 -0.82 -8.93 -7.48
C TYR A 409 -0.36 -7.89 -6.45
N PRO A 410 0.95 -7.79 -6.16
CA PRO A 410 1.50 -6.62 -5.51
C PRO A 410 1.22 -5.36 -6.35
N VAL A 411 0.87 -4.27 -5.68
CA VAL A 411 0.62 -2.96 -6.29
C VAL A 411 1.53 -1.86 -5.74
N ALA A 412 2.45 -2.22 -4.83
CA ALA A 412 3.42 -1.33 -4.22
C ALA A 412 4.82 -1.98 -4.11
N SER A 413 5.82 -1.16 -3.77
CA SER A 413 7.15 -1.58 -3.27
C SER A 413 8.08 -2.38 -4.20
N GLU A 414 7.90 -2.30 -5.52
CA GLU A 414 8.74 -2.99 -6.53
C GLU A 414 8.82 -4.52 -6.31
N ILE A 415 7.78 -5.11 -5.71
CA ILE A 415 7.70 -6.57 -5.52
C ILE A 415 7.03 -7.18 -6.74
N ASP A 416 7.74 -8.11 -7.40
CA ASP A 416 7.18 -8.87 -8.51
C ASP A 416 6.02 -9.76 -8.08
N ALA A 417 5.07 -9.97 -8.99
CA ALA A 417 3.98 -10.92 -8.78
C ALA A 417 4.49 -12.37 -8.64
N ASN A 418 3.60 -13.30 -8.27
CA ASN A 418 3.94 -14.72 -8.28
C ASN A 418 4.44 -15.11 -9.69
N PRO A 419 5.60 -15.77 -9.86
CA PRO A 419 6.14 -16.12 -11.18
C PRO A 419 5.23 -17.02 -12.04
N ARG A 420 4.19 -17.61 -11.46
CA ARG A 420 3.14 -18.37 -12.17
C ARG A 420 2.05 -17.49 -12.77
N LEU A 421 2.10 -16.19 -12.54
CA LEU A 421 1.18 -15.20 -13.07
C LEU A 421 1.84 -14.41 -14.19
N ILE A 422 1.03 -13.97 -15.15
CA ILE A 422 1.43 -12.96 -16.13
C ILE A 422 1.71 -11.66 -15.35
N PRO A 423 2.84 -10.97 -15.59
CA PRO A 423 3.14 -9.67 -14.99
C PRO A 423 2.01 -8.66 -15.17
N LEU A 424 1.79 -7.80 -14.17
CA LEU A 424 0.65 -6.87 -14.15
C LEU A 424 0.68 -5.86 -15.30
N ASP A 425 1.87 -5.48 -15.77
CA ASP A 425 2.13 -4.57 -16.89
C ASP A 425 2.02 -5.22 -18.27
N GLU A 426 2.00 -6.55 -18.32
CA GLU A 426 1.72 -7.33 -19.53
C GLU A 426 0.21 -7.63 -19.69
N LEU A 427 -0.59 -7.38 -18.65
CA LEU A 427 -2.04 -7.47 -18.75
C LEU A 427 -2.62 -6.26 -19.49
N ASN A 428 -3.76 -6.47 -20.15
CA ASN A 428 -4.48 -5.45 -20.90
C ASN A 428 -5.81 -5.10 -20.20
N PRO A 429 -5.78 -4.45 -19.02
CA PRO A 429 -7.00 -4.07 -18.31
C PRO A 429 -7.76 -2.98 -19.08
N PRO A 430 -9.09 -2.90 -18.89
CA PRO A 430 -9.86 -1.80 -19.46
C PRO A 430 -9.43 -0.45 -18.88
N SER A 431 -9.50 0.60 -19.69
CA SER A 431 -9.35 1.98 -19.23
C SER A 431 -10.60 2.39 -18.43
N LEU A 432 -10.59 2.08 -17.13
CA LEU A 432 -11.68 2.34 -16.21
C LEU A 432 -11.12 2.95 -14.91
N ALA A 433 -11.67 4.09 -14.49
CA ALA A 433 -11.38 4.60 -13.16
C ALA A 433 -12.02 3.63 -12.14
N LEU A 434 -11.23 3.04 -11.25
CA LEU A 434 -11.73 2.10 -10.24
C LEU A 434 -12.82 2.72 -9.35
N THR A 435 -12.84 4.04 -9.25
CA THR A 435 -13.87 4.80 -8.55
C THR A 435 -15.27 4.65 -9.14
N SER A 436 -15.39 4.42 -10.45
CA SER A 436 -16.69 4.21 -11.09
C SER A 436 -17.34 2.86 -10.76
N LEU A 437 -16.69 2.02 -9.96
CA LEU A 437 -17.25 0.76 -9.47
C LEU A 437 -18.21 0.94 -8.28
N SER A 438 -18.45 2.18 -7.82
CA SER A 438 -19.33 2.50 -6.69
C SER A 438 -20.82 2.22 -6.96
N ASP A 439 -21.27 2.24 -8.23
CA ASP A 439 -22.67 1.96 -8.61
C ASP A 439 -23.02 0.46 -8.55
N LEU A 440 -23.04 -0.10 -7.34
CA LEU A 440 -23.50 -1.46 -7.07
C LEU A 440 -25.01 -1.59 -7.22
N ASP A 441 -25.79 -0.58 -6.82
CA ASP A 441 -27.25 -0.63 -6.84
C ASP A 441 -27.79 -0.80 -8.26
N GLY A 442 -27.31 -0.02 -9.22
CA GLY A 442 -27.71 -0.20 -10.62
C GLY A 442 -27.35 -1.59 -11.16
N THR A 443 -26.25 -2.18 -10.66
CA THR A 443 -25.84 -3.53 -11.06
C THR A 443 -26.77 -4.58 -10.47
N LEU A 444 -27.14 -4.46 -9.19
CA LEU A 444 -28.09 -5.36 -8.53
C LEU A 444 -29.48 -5.27 -9.16
N GLU A 445 -29.95 -4.06 -9.51
CA GLU A 445 -31.19 -3.84 -10.24
C GLU A 445 -31.18 -4.54 -11.60
N LEU A 446 -30.10 -4.38 -12.37
CA LEU A 446 -29.96 -5.04 -13.67
C LEU A 446 -29.95 -6.56 -13.54
N LEU A 447 -29.21 -7.11 -12.57
CA LEU A 447 -29.14 -8.55 -12.31
C LEU A 447 -30.51 -9.13 -11.93
N ARG A 448 -31.31 -8.42 -11.11
CA ARG A 448 -32.70 -8.81 -10.81
C ARG A 448 -33.59 -8.71 -12.05
N LYS A 449 -33.46 -7.64 -12.85
CA LYS A 449 -34.24 -7.42 -14.08
C LYS A 449 -34.09 -8.55 -15.10
N VAL A 450 -32.89 -9.12 -15.21
CA VAL A 450 -32.63 -10.25 -16.12
C VAL A 450 -32.94 -11.61 -15.50
N GLY A 451 -33.24 -11.67 -14.20
CA GLY A 451 -33.50 -12.91 -13.47
C GLY A 451 -32.24 -13.67 -13.04
N ALA A 452 -31.09 -13.01 -12.97
CA ALA A 452 -29.84 -13.59 -12.47
C ALA A 452 -29.76 -13.59 -10.93
N LEU A 453 -30.55 -12.72 -10.28
CA LEU A 453 -30.77 -12.67 -8.84
C LEU A 453 -32.27 -12.79 -8.56
N GLU A 454 -32.60 -13.41 -7.43
CA GLU A 454 -33.97 -13.45 -6.88
C GLU A 454 -34.41 -12.11 -6.28
#